data_AF-A0A5C6GNG1-F1
#
_entry.id   AF-A0A5C6GNG1-F1
#
_cell.length_a   1.000
_cell.length_b   1.000
_cell.length_c   1.000
_cell.angle_alpha   90.00
_cell.angle_beta   90.00
_cell.angle_gamma   90.00
#
_symmetry.space_group_name_H-M   'P 1'
#
loop_
_entity.id
_entity.type
_entity.pdbx_description
1 polymer ?
#
loop_
_entity_poly.entity_id
_entity_poly.type
_entity_poly.pdbx_seq_one_letter_code
_entity_poly.pdbx_strand_id
1 'polypeptide(L)'
;MSASLAPECNEVKEYAYPRRKPRLDEHPQADRNSHRRYDTCFLKWYSEKYLRGAEKDNKECADLFRQYQKCLGVALKDRGIDKLLDDAREDNKENDTRLMTPKR
;
A
#
# COMPACT_ATOMS: atom_id res chain seq x y z
N MET A 1 -8.85 -2.78 12.80
CA MET A 1 -7.75 -3.36 11.98
C MET A 1 -8.25 -3.37 10.54
N SER A 2 -7.74 -2.49 9.70
CA SER A 2 -8.18 -2.40 8.30
C SER A 2 -7.77 -3.68 7.59
N ALA A 3 -8.74 -4.43 7.05
CA ALA A 3 -8.42 -5.57 6.19
C ALA A 3 -7.71 -5.04 4.93
N SER A 4 -6.49 -5.49 4.68
CA SER A 4 -5.74 -5.06 3.50
C SER A 4 -6.44 -5.59 2.25
N LEU A 5 -6.60 -4.74 1.22
CA LEU A 5 -7.20 -5.11 -0.06
C LEU A 5 -6.36 -6.13 -0.83
N ALA A 6 -5.10 -6.33 -0.44
CA ALA A 6 -4.17 -7.33 -1.00
C ALA A 6 -3.34 -7.99 0.13
N PRO A 7 -3.90 -8.94 0.90
CA PRO A 7 -3.17 -9.68 1.94
C PRO A 7 -1.91 -10.39 1.45
N GLU A 8 -1.83 -10.72 0.16
CA GLU A 8 -0.67 -11.29 -0.54
C GLU A 8 0.56 -10.37 -0.54
N CYS A 9 0.38 -9.06 -0.38
CA CYS A 9 1.48 -8.10 -0.32
C CYS A 9 2.09 -7.95 1.10
N ASN A 10 1.58 -8.70 2.11
CA ASN A 10 1.94 -8.58 3.54
C ASN A 10 2.34 -9.91 4.20
N GLU A 11 2.90 -10.87 3.47
CA GLU A 11 2.89 -12.28 3.89
C GLU A 11 3.75 -12.56 5.15
N VAL A 12 3.14 -12.45 6.34
CA VAL A 12 3.55 -13.14 7.57
C VAL A 12 2.46 -14.19 7.84
N LYS A 13 2.49 -15.31 7.11
CA LYS A 13 1.53 -16.39 7.32
C LYS A 13 1.81 -17.09 8.65
N GLU A 14 1.20 -16.58 9.70
CA GLU A 14 0.79 -17.41 10.82
C GLU A 14 -0.58 -16.89 11.25
N TYR A 15 -1.66 -17.46 10.70
CA TYR A 15 -2.96 -17.67 11.35
C TYR A 15 -3.87 -18.45 10.39
N ALA A 16 -3.89 -19.76 10.64
CA ALA A 16 -4.89 -20.78 10.32
C ALA A 16 -6.04 -20.42 9.33
N TYR A 17 -5.92 -20.84 8.07
CA TYR A 17 -7.04 -21.45 7.33
C TYR A 17 -6.51 -22.39 6.24
N PRO A 18 -7.04 -23.63 6.10
CA PRO A 18 -6.48 -24.61 5.19
C PRO A 18 -7.02 -24.41 3.76
N ARG A 19 -6.25 -23.75 2.90
CA ARG A 19 -6.40 -23.88 1.43
C ARG A 19 -5.06 -24.24 0.79
N ARG A 20 -5.00 -25.51 0.38
CA ARG A 20 -4.19 -26.20 -0.66
C ARG A 20 -2.84 -25.57 -1.06
N LYS A 21 -1.78 -26.37 -0.94
CA LYS A 21 -0.38 -26.10 -1.34
C LYS A 21 -0.26 -25.48 -2.75
N PRO A 22 0.60 -24.47 -2.97
CA PRO A 22 1.11 -24.17 -4.30
C PRO A 22 2.21 -25.16 -4.69
N ARG A 23 2.24 -25.52 -5.97
CA ARG A 23 3.32 -26.29 -6.59
C ARG A 23 4.58 -25.41 -6.68
N LEU A 24 5.71 -26.07 -6.48
CA LEU A 24 7.07 -25.56 -6.64
C LEU A 24 7.33 -25.32 -8.12
N ASP A 25 7.11 -24.11 -8.63
CA ASP A 25 7.76 -23.64 -9.86
C ASP A 25 7.95 -22.12 -9.71
N GLU A 26 9.22 -21.73 -9.62
CA GLU A 26 9.73 -20.42 -9.23
C GLU A 26 9.23 -19.27 -10.11
N HIS A 27 8.56 -18.30 -9.49
CA HIS A 27 8.64 -16.91 -9.91
C HIS A 27 9.65 -16.18 -9.03
N PRO A 28 10.52 -15.32 -9.61
CA PRO A 28 11.64 -14.74 -8.89
C PRO A 28 11.11 -13.98 -7.68
N GLN A 29 11.72 -14.19 -6.51
CA GLN A 29 11.35 -13.56 -5.23
C GLN A 29 11.29 -12.03 -5.36
N ALA A 30 10.11 -11.52 -5.71
CA ALA A 30 9.71 -10.16 -5.43
C ALA A 30 9.27 -10.13 -3.96
N ASP A 31 9.87 -9.24 -3.18
CA ASP A 31 9.70 -9.07 -1.74
C ASP A 31 8.22 -9.07 -1.31
N ARG A 32 7.74 -10.22 -0.82
CA ARG A 32 6.35 -10.44 -0.35
C ARG A 32 6.02 -9.68 0.94
N ASN A 33 6.99 -8.96 1.51
CA ASN A 33 6.85 -8.20 2.74
C ASN A 33 6.93 -6.68 2.51
N SER A 34 6.77 -6.24 1.25
CA SER A 34 6.82 -4.81 0.86
C SER A 34 5.81 -3.95 1.62
N HIS A 35 4.61 -4.46 1.92
CA HIS A 35 3.62 -3.74 2.73
C HIS A 35 4.13 -3.46 4.15
N ARG A 36 4.56 -4.49 4.89
CA ARG A 36 5.02 -4.33 6.28
C ARG A 36 6.21 -3.39 6.41
N ARG A 37 7.15 -3.49 5.47
CA ARG A 37 8.35 -2.64 5.42
C ARG A 37 7.96 -1.19 5.13
N TYR A 38 7.07 -0.98 4.16
CA TYR A 38 6.54 0.34 3.86
C TYR A 38 5.78 0.93 5.04
N ASP A 39 4.84 0.19 5.63
CA ASP A 39 4.01 0.66 6.75
C ASP A 39 4.86 1.03 7.96
N THR A 40 5.87 0.21 8.30
CA THR A 40 6.78 0.52 9.41
C THR A 40 7.57 1.81 9.15
N CYS A 41 8.07 1.98 7.93
CA CYS A 41 8.77 3.20 7.53
C CYS A 41 7.84 4.41 7.56
N PHE A 42 6.65 4.29 6.96
CA PHE A 42 5.67 5.35 6.87
C PHE A 42 5.18 5.80 8.24
N LEU A 43 4.87 4.88 9.15
CA LEU A 43 4.41 5.22 10.50
C LEU A 43 5.49 5.98 11.30
N LYS A 44 6.76 5.55 11.19
CA LYS A 44 7.87 6.25 11.82
C LYS A 44 8.01 7.68 11.26
N TRP A 45 8.05 7.81 9.94
CA TRP A 45 8.11 9.11 9.28
C TRP A 45 6.91 10.00 9.66
N TYR A 46 5.71 9.45 9.66
CA TYR A 46 4.48 10.17 9.96
C TYR A 46 4.50 10.75 11.38
N SER A 47 4.90 9.93 12.37
CA SER A 47 4.99 10.37 13.76
C SER A 47 6.15 11.33 14.05
N GLU A 48 7.31 11.12 13.42
CA GLU A 48 8.52 11.89 13.74
C GLU A 48 8.72 13.13 12.87
N LYS A 49 8.25 13.11 11.62
CA LYS A 49 8.52 14.15 10.62
C LYS A 49 7.27 14.95 10.27
N TYR A 50 6.21 14.25 9.83
CA TYR A 50 5.00 14.90 9.35
C TYR A 50 4.23 15.60 10.47
N LEU A 51 3.88 14.88 11.54
CA LEU A 51 3.14 15.44 12.68
C LEU A 51 3.92 16.51 13.43
N ARG A 52 5.26 16.48 13.37
CA ARG A 52 6.13 17.49 14.00
C ARG A 52 6.45 18.68 13.09
N GLY A 53 5.95 18.68 11.85
CA GLY A 53 6.18 19.75 10.89
C GLY A 53 7.63 19.87 10.38
N ALA A 54 8.45 18.82 10.55
CA ALA A 54 9.86 18.84 10.16
C ALA A 54 10.04 18.62 8.66
N GLU A 55 9.30 17.66 8.08
CA GLU A 55 9.40 17.33 6.65
C GLU A 55 8.02 16.88 6.14
N LYS A 56 7.62 17.43 4.98
CA LYS A 56 6.34 17.11 4.33
C LYS A 56 6.44 16.03 3.27
N ASP A 57 7.65 15.76 2.78
CA ASP A 57 7.88 14.77 1.74
C ASP A 57 8.34 13.43 2.33
N ASN A 58 7.61 12.36 2.04
CA ASN A 58 8.00 11.00 2.43
C ASN A 58 9.01 10.42 1.42
N LYS A 59 10.20 11.03 1.31
CA LYS A 59 11.23 10.56 0.35
C LYS A 59 11.89 9.26 0.83
N GLU A 60 12.01 9.07 2.14
CA GLU A 60 12.69 7.92 2.74
C GLU A 60 11.97 6.58 2.53
N CYS A 61 10.63 6.57 2.39
CA CYS A 61 9.88 5.34 2.11
C CYS A 61 9.42 5.23 0.64
N ALA A 62 9.82 6.16 -0.24
CA ALA A 62 9.37 6.19 -1.63
C ALA A 62 9.74 4.92 -2.42
N ASP A 63 10.93 4.35 -2.18
CA ASP A 63 11.35 3.11 -2.82
C ASP A 63 10.55 1.89 -2.34
N LEU A 64 10.24 1.85 -1.04
CA LEU A 64 9.39 0.82 -0.45
C LEU A 64 7.95 0.94 -0.97
N PHE A 65 7.46 2.17 -1.11
CA PHE A 65 6.14 2.43 -1.67
C PHE A 65 6.03 1.97 -3.12
N ARG A 66 7.04 2.25 -3.96
CA ARG A 66 7.06 1.79 -5.36
C ARG A 66 6.94 0.27 -5.47
N GLN A 67 7.63 -0.47 -4.60
CA GLN A 67 7.56 -1.94 -4.55
C GLN A 67 6.18 -2.42 -4.12
N TYR A 68 5.63 -1.83 -3.06
CA TYR A 68 4.30 -2.15 -2.57
C TYR A 68 3.20 -1.81 -3.59
N GLN A 69 3.26 -0.63 -4.21
CA GLN A 69 2.33 -0.19 -5.25
C GLN A 69 2.35 -1.11 -6.47
N LYS A 70 3.52 -1.64 -6.86
CA LYS A 70 3.62 -2.63 -7.94
C LYS A 70 2.89 -3.92 -7.57
N CYS A 71 3.04 -4.41 -6.33
CA CYS A 71 2.30 -5.57 -5.83
C CYS A 71 0.78 -5.32 -5.82
N LEU A 72 0.36 -4.17 -5.30
CA LEU A 72 -1.05 -3.75 -5.27
C LEU A 72 -1.65 -3.69 -6.67
N GLY A 73 -0.96 -3.08 -7.65
CA GLY A 73 -1.49 -2.93 -9.00
C GLY A 73 -1.82 -4.26 -9.69
N VAL A 74 -1.05 -5.31 -9.40
CA VAL A 74 -1.34 -6.66 -9.91
C VAL A 74 -2.54 -7.26 -9.18
N ALA A 75 -2.52 -7.23 -7.84
CA ALA A 75 -3.58 -7.78 -7.00
C ALA A 75 -4.96 -7.12 -7.25
N LEU A 76 -5.00 -5.80 -7.46
CA LEU A 76 -6.23 -5.04 -7.71
C LEU A 76 -6.83 -5.40 -9.09
N LYS A 77 -5.98 -5.58 -10.11
CA LYS A 77 -6.40 -5.99 -11.46
C LYS A 77 -6.91 -7.43 -11.48
N ASP A 78 -6.21 -8.35 -10.80
CA ASP A 78 -6.64 -9.74 -10.71
C ASP A 78 -8.01 -9.90 -10.03
N ARG A 79 -8.35 -8.98 -9.12
CA ARG A 79 -9.64 -8.92 -8.43
C ARG A 79 -10.72 -8.13 -9.18
N GLY A 80 -10.37 -7.45 -10.28
CA GLY A 80 -11.29 -6.62 -11.06
C GLY A 80 -11.84 -5.40 -10.32
N ILE A 81 -11.12 -4.91 -9.30
CA ILE A 81 -11.49 -3.72 -8.51
C ILE A 81 -10.74 -2.46 -8.96
N ASP A 82 -9.87 -2.58 -9.96
CA ASP A 82 -9.12 -1.48 -10.55
C ASP A 82 -10.03 -0.36 -11.06
N LYS A 83 -11.07 -0.69 -11.84
CA LYS A 83 -12.03 0.30 -12.36
C LYS A 83 -12.80 1.01 -11.25
N LEU A 84 -13.30 0.25 -10.27
CA LEU A 84 -14.03 0.81 -9.13
C LEU A 84 -13.16 1.75 -8.30
N LEU A 85 -11.87 1.42 -8.16
CA LEU A 85 -10.92 2.26 -7.46
C LEU A 85 -10.64 3.55 -8.24
N ASP A 86 -10.47 3.47 -9.56
CA ASP A 86 -10.24 4.64 -10.40
C ASP A 86 -11.45 5.58 -10.43
N ASP A 87 -12.66 5.04 -10.59
CA ASP A 87 -13.91 5.82 -10.53
C ASP A 87 -14.03 6.54 -9.17
N ALA A 88 -13.81 5.82 -8.06
CA ALA A 88 -13.84 6.42 -6.72
C ALA A 88 -12.79 7.51 -6.51
N ARG A 89 -11.63 7.43 -7.18
CA ARG A 89 -10.57 8.45 -7.11
C ARG A 89 -10.95 9.70 -7.92
N GLU A 90 -11.56 9.53 -9.09
CA GLU A 90 -12.03 10.66 -9.89
C GLU A 90 -13.20 11.39 -9.21
N ASP A 91 -14.16 10.65 -8.64
CA ASP A 91 -15.29 11.24 -7.92
C ASP A 91 -14.86 12.11 -6.72
N ASN A 92 -13.76 11.75 -6.06
CA ASN A 92 -13.25 12.49 -4.89
C ASN A 92 -12.24 13.60 -5.26
N LYS A 93 -11.85 13.72 -6.53
CA LYS A 93 -10.77 14.60 -6.97
C LYS A 93 -10.99 16.08 -6.64
N GLU A 94 -12.22 16.57 -6.79
CA GLU A 94 -12.56 17.95 -6.42
C GLU A 94 -12.46 18.19 -4.91
N ASN A 95 -12.86 17.21 -4.10
CA ASN A 95 -12.76 17.27 -2.65
C ASN A 95 -11.30 17.25 -2.20
N ASP A 96 -10.50 16.35 -2.78
CA ASP A 96 -9.06 16.27 -2.53
C ASP A 96 -8.36 17.59 -2.88
N THR A 97 -8.68 18.17 -4.04
CA THR A 97 -8.12 19.46 -4.47
C THR A 97 -8.43 20.56 -3.45
N ARG A 98 -9.67 20.62 -2.97
CA ARG A 98 -10.11 21.63 -2.00
C ARG A 98 -9.47 21.44 -0.62
N LEU A 99 -9.20 20.21 -0.20
CA LEU A 99 -8.59 19.90 1.09
C LEU A 99 -7.06 20.06 1.08
N MET A 100 -6.42 19.87 -0.06
CA MET A 100 -4.96 19.99 -0.20
C MET A 100 -4.49 21.43 -0.41
N THR A 101 -5.39 22.39 -0.69
CA THR A 101 -5.02 23.81 -0.72
C THR A 101 -4.67 24.32 0.68
N PRO A 102 -3.49 24.96 0.87
CA PRO A 102 -3.13 25.54 2.16
C PRO A 102 -4.14 26.63 2.54
N LYS A 103 -4.82 26.47 3.69
CA LYS A 103 -5.62 27.53 4.28
C LYS A 103 -4.68 28.68 4.65
N ARG A 104 -4.92 29.84 4.03
CA ARG A 104 -4.28 31.12 4.39
C ARG A 104 -4.68 31.54 5.79
#